data_AF-A0A934BF09-F1
#
_entry.id   AF-A0A934BF09-F1
#
_cell.length_a   1.000
_cell.length_b   1.000
_cell.length_c   1.000
_cell.angle_alpha   90.00
_cell.angle_beta   90.00
_cell.angle_gamma   90.00
#
_symmetry.space_group_name_H-M   'P 1'
#
loop_
_entity.id
_entity.type
_entity.pdbx_description
1 polymer ?
#
loop_
_entity_poly.entity_id
_entity_poly.type
_entity_poly.pdbx_seq_one_letter_code
_entity_poly.pdbx_strand_id
1 'polypeptide(L)' 'MTNELKKIECDPMCGFMVRSHDEKELIEIGLEHAKKFHKEIKVNENDLKGMIKAA' A
#
# COMPACT_ATOMS: atom_id res chain seq x y z
N MET A 1 22.28 7.69 4.04
CA MET A 1 21.40 6.51 3.93
C MET A 1 20.31 6.89 2.94
N THR A 2 20.39 6.38 1.72
CA THR A 2 19.34 6.56 0.72
C THR A 2 18.15 5.72 1.20
N ASN A 3 17.18 6.35 1.86
CA ASN A 3 15.90 5.70 2.06
C ASN A 3 15.34 5.46 0.67
N GLU A 4 15.35 4.20 0.24
CA GLU A 4 14.80 3.82 -1.06
C GLU A 4 13.31 4.14 -1.06
N LEU A 5 12.88 4.87 -2.08
CA LEU A 5 11.46 5.19 -2.24
C LEU A 5 10.72 3.87 -2.50
N LYS A 6 9.70 3.60 -1.70
CA LYS A 6 8.88 2.40 -1.80
C LYS A 6 7.49 2.78 -2.28
N LYS A 7 6.77 1.83 -2.86
CA LYS A 7 5.40 2.01 -3.35
C LYS A 7 4.53 0.80 -3.10
N ILE A 8 3.23 1.07 -2.91
CA ILE A 8 2.16 0.09 -2.98
C ILE A 8 1.22 0.55 -4.11
N GLU A 9 0.88 -0.37 -4.99
CA GLU A 9 -0.05 -0.16 -6.10
C GLU A 9 -1.22 -1.13 -5.94
N CYS A 10 -2.43 -0.60 -5.93
CA CYS A 10 -3.66 -1.39 -5.93
C CYS A 10 -3.99 -1.86 -7.36
N ASP A 11 -5.04 -2.66 -7.51
CA ASP A 11 -5.46 -3.17 -8.81
C ASP A 11 -5.58 -2.05 -9.87
N PRO A 12 -5.17 -2.27 -11.13
CA PRO A 12 -5.25 -1.26 -12.18
C PRO A 12 -6.65 -0.69 -12.40
N MET A 13 -7.72 -1.46 -12.11
CA MET A 13 -9.10 -0.95 -12.17
C MET A 13 -9.42 0.05 -11.06
N CYS A 14 -8.71 -0.04 -9.93
CA CYS A 14 -8.80 0.93 -8.83
C CYS A 14 -7.92 2.15 -9.09
N GLY A 15 -6.71 1.95 -9.64
CA GLY A 15 -5.77 3.02 -9.97
C GLY A 15 -5.13 3.70 -8.75
N PHE A 16 -5.31 3.16 -7.55
CA PHE A 16 -4.70 3.70 -6.34
C PHE A 16 -3.21 3.33 -6.25
N MET A 17 -2.38 4.34 -6.01
CA MET A 17 -0.95 4.18 -5.79
C MET A 17 -0.51 5.11 -4.66
N VAL A 18 0.30 4.59 -3.74
CA VAL A 18 0.95 5.36 -2.68
C VAL A 18 2.45 5.10 -2.70
N ARG A 19 3.24 6.14 -2.44
CA ARG A 19 4.71 6.08 -2.36
C ARG A 19 5.17 6.75 -1.07
N SER A 20 6.10 6.13 -0.36
CA SER A 20 6.76 6.72 0.81
C SER A 20 8.14 6.09 1.01
N HIS A 21 8.98 6.76 1.77
CA HIS A 21 10.23 6.21 2.30
C HIS A 21 9.99 5.36 3.55
N ASP A 22 8.83 5.51 4.19
CA ASP A 22 8.43 4.77 5.37
C ASP A 22 7.43 3.65 5.03
N GLU A 23 7.74 2.44 5.46
CA GLU A 23 6.90 1.26 5.20
C GLU A 23 5.62 1.27 6.00
N LYS A 24 5.63 1.83 7.22
CA LYS A 24 4.43 1.89 8.04
C LYS A 24 3.43 2.85 7.42
N GLU A 25 3.88 4.01 6.95
CA GLU A 25 3.00 4.95 6.24
C GLU A 25 2.34 4.31 5.02
N LEU A 26 3.11 3.56 4.21
CA LEU A 26 2.57 2.83 3.05
C LEU A 26 1.46 1.85 3.46
N ILE A 27 1.69 1.07 4.51
CA ILE A 27 0.75 0.07 5.00
C ILE A 27 -0.49 0.74 5.59
N GLU A 28 -0.34 1.78 6.40
CA GLU A 28 -1.46 2.50 7.00
C GLU A 28 -2.37 3.12 5.93
N ILE A 29 -1.79 3.77 4.92
CA ILE A 29 -2.55 4.35 3.82
C ILE A 29 -3.19 3.23 2.97
N GLY A 30 -2.47 2.14 2.70
CA GLY A 30 -3.00 0.98 1.97
C GLY A 30 -4.19 0.31 2.67
N LEU A 31 -4.11 0.15 4.00
CA LEU A 31 -5.18 -0.37 4.83
C LEU A 31 -6.39 0.56 4.83
N GLU A 32 -6.16 1.86 5.00
CA GLU A 32 -7.24 2.84 4.99
C GLU A 32 -7.95 2.85 3.64
N HIS A 33 -7.18 2.83 2.54
CA HIS A 33 -7.71 2.72 1.19
C HIS A 33 -8.58 1.47 1.03
N ALA A 34 -8.08 0.30 1.41
CA ALA A 34 -8.84 -0.94 1.31
C ALA A 34 -10.12 -0.91 2.15
N LYS A 35 -10.05 -0.41 3.38
CA LYS A 35 -11.21 -0.31 4.27
C LYS A 35 -12.28 0.65 3.75
N LYS A 36 -11.88 1.74 3.08
CA LYS A 36 -12.82 2.76 2.55
C LYS A 36 -13.43 2.36 1.21
N PHE A 37 -12.62 1.80 0.29
CA PHE A 37 -13.01 1.58 -1.10
C PHE A 37 -13.31 0.12 -1.44
N HIS A 38 -12.77 -0.82 -0.67
CA HIS A 38 -12.85 -2.27 -0.92
C HIS A 38 -13.52 -2.99 0.25
N LYS A 39 -14.80 -2.69 0.53
CA LYS A 39 -15.54 -3.21 1.70
C LYS A 39 -15.57 -4.74 1.81
N GLU A 40 -15.46 -5.44 0.69
CA GLU A 40 -15.50 -6.90 0.61
C GLU A 40 -14.10 -7.54 0.69
N ILE A 41 -13.04 -6.75 0.50
CA ILE A 41 -11.65 -7.24 0.52
C ILE A 41 -11.11 -7.14 1.95
N LYS A 42 -10.81 -8.30 2.54
CA LYS A 42 -10.09 -8.38 3.81
C LYS A 42 -8.59 -8.45 3.54
N VAL A 43 -7.94 -7.31 3.63
CA VAL A 43 -6.48 -7.17 3.56
C VAL A 43 -5.96 -6.86 4.96
N ASN A 44 -4.82 -7.46 5.33
CA ASN A 44 -4.11 -7.18 6.57
C ASN A 44 -2.71 -6.60 6.29
N GLU A 45 -2.00 -6.19 7.33
CA GLU A 45 -0.67 -5.58 7.21
C GLU A 45 0.35 -6.49 6.52
N ASN A 46 0.27 -7.82 6.68
CA ASN A 46 1.20 -8.75 6.05
C ASN A 46 0.97 -8.85 4.54
N ASP A 47 -0.30 -8.80 4.09
CA ASP A 47 -0.62 -8.73 2.66
C ASP A 47 -0.01 -7.48 2.04
N LEU A 48 -0.21 -6.32 2.66
CA LEU A 48 0.32 -5.05 2.16
C LEU A 48 1.85 -5.01 2.19
N LYS A 49 2.50 -5.58 3.21
CA LYS A 49 3.97 -5.74 3.23
C LYS A 49 4.48 -6.53 2.03
N GLY A 50 3.78 -7.58 1.63
CA GLY A 50 4.11 -8.36 0.43
C GLY A 50 3.90 -7.58 -0.88
N MET A 51 3.09 -6.51 -0.86
CA MET A 51 2.84 -5.64 -2.02
C MET A 51 3.80 -4.46 -2.12
N ILE A 52 4.60 -4.18 -1.09
CA ILE A 52 5.60 -3.11 -1.12
C ILE A 52 6.68 -3.44 -2.15
N LYS A 53 6.91 -2.52 -3.08
CA LYS A 53 7.96 -2.61 -4.09
C LYS A 53 8.83 -1.36 -4.04
N ALA A 54 10.08 -1.47 -4.48
CA ALA A 54 10.88 -0.29 -4.79
C ALA A 54 10.17 0.53 -5.88
N ALA A 55 10.13 1.85 -5.71
CA ALA A 55 9.34 2.76 -6.53
C ALA A 55 9.98 3.09 -7.88
#